data_AF-A0AAE3H1A1-F1
#
_entry.id   AF-A0AAE3H1A1-F1
#
_cell.length_a   1.000
_cell.length_b   1.000
_cell.length_c   1.000
_cell.angle_alpha   90.00
_cell.angle_beta   90.00
_cell.angle_gamma   90.00
#
_symmetry.space_group_name_H-M   'P 1'
#
loop_
_entity.id
_entity.type
_entity.pdbx_description
1 polymer ?
#
loop_
_entity_poly.entity_id
_entity_poly.type
_entity_poly.pdbx_seq_one_letter_code
_entity_poly.pdbx_strand_id
1 'polypeptide(L)'
;MKNVILLFVFFAIVSSCTESKKKSNFDVAESSFLNQNIDSLLNIALNQGSKKAFDNAALLLDYYDDMDRLFFASIIMANKYNYSKAYYRAFMCLKEGFDTNYSKIELNNDLNFSFAKYYLLKAKEIEKKDEDLIFSINVELKTSFKEYPLLPNSEDYLLSELKKRKTLQ
;
A
#
# COMPACT_ATOMS: atom_id res chain seq x y z
N MET A 1 -43.77 38.78 -18.09
CA MET A 1 -42.71 39.36 -17.23
C MET A 1 -42.30 38.51 -16.02
N LYS A 2 -43.06 37.48 -15.59
CA LYS A 2 -42.62 36.55 -14.53
C LYS A 2 -41.57 35.52 -14.98
N ASN A 3 -41.57 35.16 -16.27
CA ASN A 3 -40.66 34.13 -16.81
C ASN A 3 -39.22 34.65 -17.09
N VAL A 4 -39.02 35.98 -17.15
CA VAL A 4 -37.69 36.59 -17.32
C VAL A 4 -36.93 36.64 -15.99
N ILE A 5 -37.66 36.78 -14.88
CA ILE A 5 -37.10 36.81 -13.52
C ILE A 5 -36.53 35.43 -13.14
N LEU A 6 -37.19 34.34 -13.56
CA LEU A 6 -36.73 32.98 -13.29
C LEU A 6 -35.37 32.68 -13.96
N LEU A 7 -35.13 33.26 -15.14
CA LEU A 7 -33.89 33.09 -15.92
C LEU A 7 -32.72 33.86 -15.30
N PHE A 8 -32.97 35.02 -14.70
CA PHE A 8 -31.96 35.79 -13.95
C PHE A 8 -31.55 35.13 -12.63
N VAL A 9 -32.51 34.49 -11.92
CA VAL A 9 -32.21 33.74 -10.70
C VAL A 9 -31.33 32.52 -11.01
N PHE A 10 -31.55 31.84 -12.13
CA PHE A 10 -30.73 30.70 -12.53
C PHE A 10 -29.28 31.10 -12.84
N PHE A 11 -29.06 32.26 -13.47
CA PHE A 11 -27.71 32.76 -13.80
C PHE A 11 -26.91 33.20 -12.56
N ALA A 12 -27.59 33.70 -11.53
CA ALA A 12 -26.95 34.12 -10.27
C ALA A 12 -26.39 32.92 -9.48
N ILE A 13 -27.01 31.74 -9.58
CA ILE A 13 -26.58 30.53 -8.86
C ILE A 13 -25.31 29.93 -9.52
N VAL A 14 -25.17 30.00 -10.85
CA VAL A 14 -23.97 29.50 -11.56
C VAL A 14 -22.76 30.43 -11.39
N SER A 15 -22.98 31.70 -11.06
CA SER A 15 -21.90 32.70 -10.92
C SER A 15 -21.27 32.78 -9.52
N SER A 16 -21.76 32.01 -8.55
CA SER A 16 -21.24 31.98 -7.17
C SER A 16 -20.29 30.80 -6.86
N CYS A 17 -19.85 30.06 -7.87
CA CYS A 17 -18.60 29.27 -7.80
C CYS A 17 -17.46 30.08 -8.40
N THR A 18 -17.15 31.22 -7.79
CA THR A 18 -15.77 31.69 -7.79
C THR A 18 -15.06 30.84 -6.75
N GLU A 19 -14.37 29.80 -7.20
CA GLU A 19 -13.30 29.22 -6.41
C GLU A 19 -12.37 30.37 -6.04
N SER A 20 -12.51 30.87 -4.81
CA SER A 20 -11.36 31.40 -4.14
C SER A 20 -10.38 30.24 -4.09
N LYS A 21 -9.48 30.18 -5.08
CA LYS A 21 -8.20 29.51 -4.93
C LYS A 21 -7.50 30.22 -3.77
N LYS A 22 -7.90 29.85 -2.54
CA LYS A 22 -6.95 29.69 -1.47
C LYS A 22 -5.90 28.80 -2.11
N LYS A 23 -4.79 29.40 -2.51
CA LYS A 23 -3.53 28.69 -2.64
C LYS A 23 -3.40 27.96 -1.31
N SER A 24 -3.83 26.69 -1.28
CA SER A 24 -3.37 25.79 -0.26
C SER A 24 -1.86 25.81 -0.42
N ASN A 25 -1.14 25.93 0.69
CA ASN A 25 0.32 25.88 0.73
C ASN A 25 0.82 24.46 0.39
N PHE A 26 0.26 23.82 -0.64
CA PHE A 26 0.54 22.44 -1.04
C PHE A 26 1.91 22.34 -1.74
N ASP A 27 2.37 23.41 -2.39
CA ASP A 27 3.66 23.46 -3.08
C ASP A 27 4.89 23.40 -2.14
N VAL A 28 4.72 23.66 -0.83
CA VAL A 28 5.85 23.65 0.13
C VAL A 28 6.08 22.26 0.73
N ALA A 29 5.05 21.40 0.80
CA ALA A 29 5.20 20.05 1.32
C ALA A 29 5.86 19.11 0.30
N GLU A 30 5.46 19.20 -0.96
CA GLU A 30 5.96 18.36 -2.06
C GLU A 30 7.46 18.57 -2.31
N SER A 31 7.93 19.83 -2.30
CA SER A 31 9.35 20.15 -2.44
C SER A 31 10.21 19.67 -1.25
N SER A 32 9.70 19.70 -0.02
CA SER A 32 10.42 19.18 1.15
C SER A 32 10.49 17.65 1.19
N PHE A 33 9.46 16.98 0.64
CA PHE A 33 9.33 15.54 0.59
C PHE A 33 10.23 14.93 -0.50
N LEU A 34 10.24 15.53 -1.70
CA LEU A 34 11.11 15.14 -2.83
C LEU A 34 12.60 15.37 -2.56
N ASN A 35 12.95 16.24 -1.61
CA ASN A 35 14.33 16.48 -1.19
C ASN A 35 14.85 15.45 -0.18
N GLN A 36 14.03 14.50 0.28
CA GLN A 36 14.50 13.45 1.18
C GLN A 36 15.26 12.39 0.39
N ASN A 37 16.49 12.11 0.83
CA ASN A 37 17.31 11.06 0.24
C ASN A 37 16.75 9.68 0.64
N ILE A 38 16.24 8.94 -0.35
CA ILE A 38 15.69 7.58 -0.18
C ILE A 38 16.69 6.65 0.53
N ASP A 39 17.97 6.72 0.18
CA ASP A 39 19.00 5.87 0.78
C ASP A 39 19.16 6.14 2.28
N SER A 40 19.08 7.41 2.68
CA SER A 40 19.14 7.80 4.09
C SER A 40 17.93 7.29 4.87
N LEU A 41 16.72 7.44 4.30
CA LEU A 41 15.49 6.92 4.90
C LEU A 41 15.51 5.40 5.03
N LEU A 42 15.93 4.69 3.98
CA LEU A 42 16.07 3.24 3.99
C LEU A 42 17.14 2.80 4.99
N ASN A 43 18.27 3.49 5.08
CA ASN A 43 19.30 3.16 6.06
C ASN A 43 18.76 3.24 7.50
N ILE A 44 17.99 4.29 7.83
CA ILE A 44 17.34 4.44 9.13
C ILE A 44 16.28 3.35 9.34
N ALA A 45 15.41 3.14 8.35
CA ALA A 45 14.35 2.14 8.42
C ALA A 45 14.90 0.73 8.64
N LEU A 46 15.81 0.29 7.77
CA LEU A 46 16.29 -1.10 7.72
C LEU A 46 17.24 -1.44 8.87
N ASN A 47 17.99 -0.46 9.40
CA ASN A 47 18.89 -0.70 10.53
C ASN A 47 18.27 -0.46 11.90
N GLN A 48 17.31 0.46 12.01
CA GLN A 48 16.72 0.84 13.31
C GLN A 48 15.27 0.41 13.46
N GLY A 49 14.63 -0.10 12.41
CA GLY A 49 13.21 -0.46 12.42
C GLY A 49 12.27 0.74 12.42
N SER A 50 12.73 1.90 11.95
CA SER A 50 11.92 3.12 11.92
C SER A 50 10.80 3.03 10.90
N LYS A 51 9.57 2.77 11.38
CA LYS A 51 8.35 2.69 10.57
C LYS A 51 8.08 3.97 9.79
N LYS A 52 8.30 5.13 10.42
CA LYS A 52 8.12 6.44 9.77
C LYS A 52 9.12 6.66 8.63
N ALA A 53 10.39 6.28 8.82
CA ALA A 53 11.38 6.40 7.76
C ALA A 53 11.05 5.43 6.61
N PHE A 54 10.60 4.21 6.92
CA PHE A 54 10.13 3.27 5.91
C PHE A 54 8.94 3.82 5.13
N ASP A 55 7.92 4.34 5.80
CA ASP A 55 6.72 4.87 5.15
C ASP A 55 7.04 6.03 4.19
N ASN A 56 7.93 6.93 4.60
CA ASN A 56 8.40 8.01 3.73
C ASN A 56 9.21 7.49 2.54
N ALA A 57 10.12 6.52 2.77
CA ALA A 57 10.88 5.91 1.69
C ALA A 57 9.97 5.18 0.71
N ALA A 58 8.98 4.45 1.21
CA ALA A 58 8.03 3.69 0.39
C ALA A 58 7.21 4.60 -0.51
N LEU A 59 6.73 5.73 0.01
CA LEU A 59 6.02 6.73 -0.80
C LEU A 59 6.90 7.34 -1.90
N LEU A 60 8.19 7.56 -1.64
CA LEU A 60 9.12 8.05 -2.67
C LEU A 60 9.42 6.97 -3.72
N LEU A 61 9.63 5.73 -3.29
CA LEU A 61 9.87 4.60 -4.20
C LEU A 61 8.64 4.34 -5.09
N ASP A 62 7.43 4.39 -4.52
CA ASP A 62 6.16 4.36 -5.28
C ASP A 62 6.14 5.47 -6.35
N TYR A 63 6.50 6.70 -5.97
CA TYR A 63 6.50 7.86 -6.88
C TYR A 63 7.48 7.72 -8.04
N TYR A 64 8.65 7.11 -7.80
CA TYR A 64 9.67 6.88 -8.82
C TYR A 64 9.53 5.54 -9.54
N ASP A 65 8.48 4.77 -9.27
CA ASP A 65 8.25 3.43 -9.83
C ASP A 65 9.42 2.44 -9.55
N ASP A 66 10.10 2.62 -8.41
CA ASP A 66 11.24 1.81 -7.96
C ASP A 66 10.75 0.61 -7.12
N MET A 67 9.95 -0.24 -7.79
CA MET A 67 9.17 -1.30 -7.16
C MET A 67 10.02 -2.49 -6.64
N ASP A 68 11.15 -2.80 -7.28
CA ASP A 68 12.04 -3.86 -6.83
C ASP A 68 12.68 -3.49 -5.49
N ARG A 69 13.18 -2.26 -5.38
CA ARG A 69 13.77 -1.73 -4.16
C ARG A 69 12.74 -1.60 -3.04
N LEU A 70 11.52 -1.17 -3.38
CA LEU A 70 10.39 -1.15 -2.45
C LEU A 70 10.07 -2.55 -1.93
N PHE A 71 10.01 -3.55 -2.82
CA PHE A 71 9.72 -4.93 -2.45
C PHE A 71 10.76 -5.48 -1.48
N PHE A 72 12.06 -5.34 -1.77
CA PHE A 72 13.11 -5.85 -0.89
C PHE A 72 13.14 -5.12 0.46
N ALA A 73 12.99 -3.79 0.47
CA ALA A 73 12.89 -3.04 1.71
C ALA A 73 11.67 -3.47 2.55
N SER A 74 10.53 -3.71 1.89
CA SER A 74 9.29 -4.18 2.51
C SER A 74 9.46 -5.55 3.16
N ILE A 75 10.10 -6.50 2.48
CA ILE A 75 10.37 -7.83 3.03
C ILE A 75 11.25 -7.74 4.29
N ILE A 76 12.31 -6.93 4.26
CA ILE A 76 13.19 -6.76 5.42
C ILE A 76 12.40 -6.16 6.59
N MET A 77 11.62 -5.10 6.34
CA MET A 77 10.81 -4.47 7.39
C MET A 77 9.73 -5.39 7.95
N ALA A 78 9.06 -6.14 7.09
CA ALA A 78 8.05 -7.12 7.45
C ALA A 78 8.65 -8.22 8.34
N ASN A 79 9.74 -8.84 7.90
CA ASN A 79 10.29 -10.02 8.58
C ASN A 79 11.13 -9.66 9.81
N LYS A 80 11.95 -8.61 9.75
CA LYS A 80 12.86 -8.23 10.85
C LYS A 80 12.16 -7.45 11.96
N TYR A 81 11.23 -6.57 11.60
CA TYR A 81 10.57 -5.67 12.56
C TYR A 81 9.08 -5.94 12.73
N ASN A 82 8.56 -6.99 12.10
CA ASN A 82 7.17 -7.42 12.19
C ASN A 82 6.18 -6.28 11.86
N TYR A 83 6.49 -5.46 10.86
CA TYR A 83 5.68 -4.30 10.51
C TYR A 83 4.56 -4.66 9.53
N SER A 84 3.31 -4.59 9.99
CA SER A 84 2.09 -4.91 9.22
C SER A 84 2.00 -4.20 7.87
N LYS A 85 2.25 -2.89 7.83
CA LYS A 85 2.21 -2.11 6.58
C LYS A 85 3.28 -2.56 5.59
N ALA A 86 4.45 -2.98 6.07
CA ALA A 86 5.48 -3.55 5.20
C ALA A 86 5.10 -4.93 4.65
N TYR A 87 4.41 -5.77 5.43
CA TYR A 87 3.79 -7.00 4.91
C TYR A 87 2.80 -6.67 3.79
N TYR A 88 1.92 -5.70 4.00
CA TYR A 88 0.96 -5.28 2.98
C TYR A 88 1.63 -4.71 1.72
N ARG A 89 2.68 -3.90 1.88
CA ARG A 89 3.46 -3.37 0.74
C ARG A 89 4.14 -4.47 -0.07
N ALA A 90 4.74 -5.47 0.59
CA ALA A 90 5.32 -6.62 -0.12
C ALA A 90 4.26 -7.37 -0.95
N PHE A 91 3.04 -7.51 -0.44
CA PHE A 91 1.91 -8.03 -1.21
C PHE A 91 1.59 -7.15 -2.43
N MET A 92 1.49 -5.83 -2.26
CA MET A 92 1.17 -4.92 -3.37
C MET A 92 2.21 -4.98 -4.49
N CYS A 93 3.50 -4.98 -4.17
CA CYS A 93 4.55 -5.11 -5.18
C CYS A 93 4.44 -6.44 -5.94
N LEU A 94 4.17 -7.56 -5.26
CA LEU A 94 3.97 -8.85 -5.93
C LEU A 94 2.71 -8.88 -6.80
N LYS A 95 1.65 -8.19 -6.36
CA LYS A 95 0.37 -8.10 -7.08
C LYS A 95 0.52 -7.31 -8.37
N GLU A 96 1.16 -6.16 -8.30
CA GLU A 96 1.42 -5.28 -9.46
C GLU A 96 2.46 -5.90 -10.39
N GLY A 97 3.39 -6.66 -9.82
CA GLY A 97 4.54 -7.21 -10.52
C GLY A 97 5.61 -6.13 -10.71
N PHE A 98 6.85 -6.56 -10.87
CA PHE A 98 7.98 -5.67 -11.09
C PHE A 98 9.10 -6.40 -11.82
N ASP A 99 9.91 -5.63 -12.54
CA ASP A 99 11.12 -6.15 -13.16
C ASP A 99 12.29 -6.04 -12.20
N THR A 100 13.09 -7.10 -12.13
CA THR A 100 14.44 -7.03 -11.58
C THR A 100 15.43 -7.07 -12.74
N ASN A 101 16.69 -6.74 -12.49
CA ASN A 101 17.77 -6.86 -13.48
C ASN A 101 17.92 -8.27 -14.10
N TYR A 102 17.30 -9.30 -13.52
CA TYR A 102 17.45 -10.70 -13.92
C TYR A 102 16.15 -11.37 -14.39
N SER A 103 15.00 -10.88 -13.93
CA SER A 103 13.71 -11.52 -14.19
C SER A 103 12.54 -10.60 -13.89
N LYS A 104 11.46 -10.77 -14.65
CA LYS A 104 10.15 -10.21 -14.32
C LYS A 104 9.47 -11.04 -13.24
N ILE A 105 9.06 -10.38 -12.16
CA ILE A 105 8.27 -10.97 -11.08
C ILE A 105 6.81 -10.67 -11.37
N GLU A 106 6.04 -11.71 -11.70
CA GLU A 106 4.61 -11.62 -11.96
C GLU A 106 3.81 -12.53 -11.01
N LEU A 107 2.58 -12.12 -10.70
CA LEU A 107 1.68 -12.86 -9.82
C LEU A 107 1.14 -14.17 -10.44
N ASN A 108 1.24 -14.34 -11.76
CA ASN A 108 0.77 -15.52 -12.49
C ASN A 108 1.61 -16.79 -12.22
N ASN A 109 2.76 -16.65 -11.55
CA ASN A 109 3.54 -17.77 -11.05
C ASN A 109 2.99 -18.22 -9.69
N ASP A 110 2.62 -19.51 -9.57
CA ASP A 110 2.07 -20.12 -8.34
C ASP A 110 2.88 -19.79 -7.07
N LEU A 111 4.21 -19.68 -7.20
CA LEU A 111 5.09 -19.33 -6.09
C LEU A 111 4.89 -17.88 -5.65
N ASN A 112 4.86 -16.94 -6.60
CA ASN A 112 4.66 -15.52 -6.33
C ASN A 112 3.25 -15.25 -5.80
N PHE A 113 2.25 -15.94 -6.35
CA PHE A 113 0.89 -15.94 -5.83
C PHE A 113 0.84 -16.38 -4.36
N SER A 114 1.50 -17.49 -4.03
CA SER A 114 1.58 -18.02 -2.67
C SER A 114 2.27 -17.03 -1.72
N PHE A 115 3.37 -16.39 -2.16
CA PHE A 115 4.04 -15.36 -1.37
C PHE A 115 3.15 -14.14 -1.16
N ALA A 116 2.48 -13.66 -2.19
CA ALA A 116 1.56 -12.52 -2.08
C ALA A 116 0.45 -12.81 -1.06
N LYS A 117 -0.16 -14.00 -1.13
CA LYS A 117 -1.17 -14.44 -0.16
C LYS A 117 -0.61 -14.52 1.26
N TYR A 118 0.59 -15.09 1.42
CA TYR A 118 1.26 -15.13 2.71
C TYR A 118 1.43 -13.72 3.30
N TYR A 119 1.99 -12.78 2.54
CA TYR A 119 2.24 -11.42 3.01
C TYR A 119 0.94 -10.71 3.39
N LEU A 120 -0.14 -10.86 2.61
CA LEU A 120 -1.43 -10.27 2.92
C LEU A 120 -2.06 -10.84 4.20
N LEU A 121 -2.01 -12.17 4.38
CA LEU A 121 -2.52 -12.83 5.59
C LEU A 121 -1.72 -12.45 6.83
N LYS A 122 -0.39 -12.33 6.73
CA LYS A 122 0.46 -11.84 7.83
C LYS A 122 0.13 -10.41 8.20
N ALA A 123 -0.09 -9.52 7.22
CA ALA A 123 -0.51 -8.15 7.48
C ALA A 123 -1.82 -8.14 8.30
N LYS A 124 -2.81 -8.94 7.90
CA LYS A 124 -4.09 -9.11 8.62
C LYS A 124 -3.91 -9.64 10.05
N GLU A 125 -3.01 -10.59 10.23
CA GLU A 125 -2.77 -11.23 11.52
C GLU A 125 -2.18 -10.24 12.55
N ILE A 126 -1.32 -9.33 12.09
CA ILE A 126 -0.55 -8.42 12.94
C ILE A 126 -1.31 -7.10 13.17
N GLU A 127 -1.98 -6.59 12.14
CA GLU A 127 -2.65 -5.29 12.22
C GLU A 127 -3.92 -5.36 13.07
N LYS A 128 -4.06 -4.39 13.98
CA LYS A 128 -5.17 -4.34 14.95
C LYS A 128 -5.73 -2.93 15.16
N LYS A 129 -5.02 -1.90 14.70
CA LYS A 129 -5.28 -0.51 15.09
C LYS A 129 -5.45 0.42 13.89
N ASP A 130 -4.74 0.17 12.81
CA ASP A 130 -4.86 0.96 11.58
C ASP A 130 -6.09 0.49 10.79
N GLU A 131 -7.22 1.18 10.99
CA GLU A 131 -8.51 0.82 10.39
C GLU A 131 -8.48 0.89 8.85
N ASP A 132 -7.78 1.86 8.28
CA ASP A 132 -7.65 2.04 6.84
C ASP A 132 -6.86 0.88 6.21
N LEU A 133 -5.77 0.47 6.87
CA LEU A 133 -5.00 -0.70 6.45
C LEU A 133 -5.81 -1.98 6.59
N ILE A 134 -6.57 -2.16 7.68
CA ILE A 134 -7.45 -3.32 7.88
C ILE A 134 -8.51 -3.39 6.78
N PHE A 135 -9.12 -2.25 6.44
CA PHE A 135 -10.09 -2.18 5.36
C PHE A 135 -9.48 -2.62 4.03
N SER A 136 -8.33 -2.03 3.66
CA SER A 136 -7.60 -2.35 2.43
C SER A 136 -7.24 -3.83 2.35
N ILE A 137 -6.71 -4.42 3.43
CA ILE A 137 -6.37 -5.84 3.51
C ILE A 137 -7.60 -6.73 3.25
N ASN A 138 -8.74 -6.40 3.86
CA ASN A 138 -9.96 -7.20 3.71
C ASN A 138 -10.58 -7.09 2.31
N VAL A 139 -10.46 -5.94 1.65
CA VAL A 139 -10.83 -5.78 0.24
C VAL A 139 -9.96 -6.71 -0.60
N GLU A 140 -8.64 -6.65 -0.43
CA GLU A 140 -7.68 -7.42 -1.22
C GLU A 140 -7.85 -8.94 -1.04
N LEU A 141 -8.09 -9.42 0.18
CA LEU A 141 -8.39 -10.84 0.41
C LEU A 141 -9.66 -11.30 -0.32
N LYS A 142 -10.63 -10.41 -0.51
CA LYS A 142 -11.88 -10.71 -1.21
C LYS A 142 -11.78 -10.56 -2.72
N THR A 143 -10.79 -9.86 -3.26
CA THR A 143 -10.73 -9.54 -4.70
C THR A 143 -9.57 -10.26 -5.37
N SER A 144 -8.38 -10.21 -4.79
CA SER A 144 -7.14 -10.66 -5.44
C SER A 144 -6.97 -12.19 -5.50
N PHE A 145 -7.78 -12.96 -4.75
CA PHE A 145 -7.67 -14.42 -4.68
C PHE A 145 -8.95 -15.18 -5.06
N LYS A 146 -9.93 -14.51 -5.68
CA LYS A 146 -11.21 -15.14 -6.06
C LYS A 146 -11.12 -16.03 -7.32
N GLU A 147 -10.17 -15.77 -8.21
CA GLU A 147 -10.13 -16.39 -9.54
C GLU A 147 -9.06 -17.48 -9.69
N TYR A 148 -8.16 -17.63 -8.71
CA TYR A 148 -7.24 -18.76 -8.66
C TYR A 148 -7.88 -19.84 -7.79
N PRO A 149 -8.30 -21.00 -8.35
CA PRO A 149 -8.79 -22.10 -7.54
C PRO A 149 -7.68 -22.45 -6.56
N LEU A 150 -7.97 -22.24 -5.28
CA LEU A 150 -7.16 -22.75 -4.19
C LEU A 150 -6.88 -24.21 -4.51
N LEU A 151 -5.61 -24.61 -4.55
CA LEU A 151 -5.31 -25.99 -4.17
C LEU A 151 -6.02 -26.17 -2.82
N PRO A 152 -7.00 -27.08 -2.71
CA PRO A 152 -7.98 -27.10 -1.62
C PRO A 152 -7.39 -27.32 -0.22
N ASN A 153 -6.06 -27.43 -0.11
CA ASN A 153 -5.33 -27.64 1.13
C ASN A 153 -4.40 -26.47 1.51
N SER A 154 -4.22 -25.44 0.67
CA SER A 154 -3.19 -24.40 0.91
C SER A 154 -3.57 -23.39 1.99
N GLU A 155 -4.84 -22.99 2.08
CA GLU A 155 -5.28 -21.98 3.04
C GLU A 155 -5.36 -22.52 4.46
N ASP A 156 -5.94 -23.72 4.64
CA ASP A 156 -5.98 -24.41 5.92
C ASP A 156 -4.57 -24.80 6.38
N TYR A 157 -3.69 -25.22 5.47
CA TYR A 157 -2.29 -25.50 5.79
C TYR A 157 -1.55 -24.25 6.26
N LEU A 158 -1.62 -23.14 5.51
CA LEU A 158 -0.97 -21.87 5.88
C LEU A 158 -1.50 -21.33 7.21
N LEU A 159 -2.82 -21.35 7.42
CA LEU A 159 -3.44 -20.94 8.68
C LEU A 159 -3.03 -21.86 9.85
N SER A 160 -2.88 -23.16 9.60
CA SER A 160 -2.43 -24.11 10.63
C SER A 160 -0.96 -23.90 11.02
N GLU A 161 -0.08 -23.61 10.06
CA GLU A 161 1.34 -23.35 10.32
C GLU A 161 1.55 -22.01 11.04
N LEU A 162 0.75 -20.98 10.71
CA LEU A 162 0.78 -19.70 11.44
C LEU A 162 0.33 -19.87 12.90
N LYS A 163 -0.69 -20.70 13.16
CA LYS A 163 -1.14 -21.02 14.52
C LYS A 163 -0.08 -21.78 15.32
N LYS A 164 0.59 -22.77 14.72
CA LYS A 164 1.65 -23.55 15.39
C LYS A 164 2.84 -22.69 15.84
N ARG A 165 3.20 -21.65 15.10
CA ARG A 165 4.31 -20.76 15.47
C ARG A 165 3.99 -19.82 16.64
N LYS A 166 2.70 -19.53 16.88
CA LYS A 166 2.25 -18.71 18.02
C LYS A 166 2.27 -19.44 19.36
N THR A 167 2.27 -20.77 19.38
CA THR A 167 2.32 -21.58 20.60
C THR A 167 3.74 -21.85 21.12
N LEU A 168 4.77 -21.33 20.45
CA LEU A 168 6.18 -21.55 20.79
C LEU A 168 6.89 -20.28 21.33
N GLN A 169 6.14 -19.22 21.64
CA GLN A 169 6.61 -18.01 22.35
C GLN A 169 5.96 -17.96 23.73
#